data_AF-A0A353H781-F1
#
_entry.id   AF-A0A353H781-F1
#
_cell.length_a   1.000
_cell.length_b   1.000
_cell.length_c   1.000
_cell.angle_alpha   90.00
_cell.angle_beta   90.00
_cell.angle_gamma   90.00
#
_symmetry.space_group_name_H-M   'P 1'
#
loop_
_entity.id
_entity.type
_entity.pdbx_description
1 polymer ?
#
loop_
_entity_poly.entity_id
_entity_poly.type
_entity_poly.pdbx_seq_one_letter_code
_entity_poly.pdbx_strand_id
1 'polypeptide(L)'
;FIKLPDNINLGNYKYDAFYKQAEVKVTGKKPGTWMTRTGKSCTYGITLLKNAKNTEAAAAFLEFLMSPDGGLKILKEMGQPPFIPCRVASDKAKSQLPASLQNLVEVKN
;
A
#
# COMPACT_ATOMS: atom_id res chain seq x y z
N PHE A 1 24.46 -9.58 6.86
CA PHE A 1 23.39 -9.02 6.01
C PHE A 1 23.96 -7.88 5.18
N ILE A 2 23.55 -7.75 3.91
CA ILE A 2 23.98 -6.65 3.03
C ILE A 2 22.78 -5.70 2.85
N LYS A 3 22.94 -4.45 3.27
CA LYS A 3 21.93 -3.41 3.03
C LYS A 3 22.10 -2.86 1.63
N LEU A 4 21.10 -3.07 0.77
CA LEU A 4 21.05 -2.44 -0.55
C LEU A 4 20.65 -0.96 -0.42
N PRO A 5 21.25 -0.06 -1.21
CA PRO A 5 20.90 1.36 -1.18
C PRO A 5 19.48 1.61 -1.70
N ASP A 6 18.86 2.69 -1.21
CA ASP A 6 17.47 3.03 -1.52
C ASP A 6 17.18 3.14 -3.01
N ASN A 7 18.13 3.62 -3.81
CA ASN A 7 17.93 3.74 -5.25
C ASN A 7 17.78 2.39 -5.98
N ILE A 8 18.10 1.24 -5.37
CA ILE A 8 17.93 -0.08 -6.02
C ILE A 8 17.10 -1.08 -5.20
N ASN A 9 16.83 -0.80 -3.93
CA ASN A 9 16.20 -1.79 -3.03
C ASN A 9 14.66 -1.84 -3.11
N LEU A 10 14.03 -0.96 -3.89
CA LEU A 10 12.58 -0.82 -4.06
C LEU A 10 11.81 -0.46 -2.77
N GLY A 11 12.50 -0.01 -1.71
CA GLY A 11 11.90 0.28 -0.40
C GLY A 11 11.44 1.72 -0.23
N ASN A 12 11.84 2.64 -1.13
CA ASN A 12 11.60 4.07 -0.97
C ASN A 12 10.91 4.67 -2.20
N TYR A 13 9.64 5.04 -2.06
CA TYR A 13 8.78 5.59 -3.12
C TYR A 13 9.33 6.87 -3.76
N LYS A 14 10.22 7.61 -3.09
CA LYS A 14 10.88 8.80 -3.67
C LYS A 14 11.78 8.45 -4.85
N TYR A 15 12.21 7.19 -4.95
CA TYR A 15 13.02 6.68 -6.06
C TYR A 15 12.16 6.01 -7.15
N ASP A 16 10.84 6.11 -7.13
CA ASP A 16 9.97 5.53 -8.16
C ASP A 16 10.32 5.99 -9.58
N ALA A 17 10.80 7.23 -9.76
CA ALA A 17 11.27 7.70 -11.05
C ALA A 17 12.52 6.93 -11.54
N PHE A 18 13.40 6.53 -10.61
CA PHE A 18 14.58 5.72 -10.92
C PHE A 18 14.21 4.26 -11.14
N TYR A 19 13.39 3.66 -10.26
CA TYR A 19 13.00 2.26 -10.38
C TYR A 19 12.31 1.95 -11.71
N LYS A 20 11.55 2.91 -12.28
CA LYS A 20 10.87 2.76 -13.56
C LYS A 20 11.81 2.52 -14.75
N GLN A 21 13.11 2.77 -14.61
CA GLN A 21 14.10 2.50 -15.65
C GLN A 21 14.33 0.99 -15.85
N ALA A 22 13.99 0.16 -14.86
CA ALA A 22 14.09 -1.30 -14.95
C ALA A 22 12.75 -1.91 -15.35
N GLU A 23 12.78 -2.77 -16.38
CA GLU A 23 11.62 -3.51 -16.85
C GLU A 23 11.94 -4.99 -17.02
N VAL A 24 10.98 -5.85 -16.65
CA VAL A 24 11.10 -7.30 -16.81
C VAL A 24 9.90 -7.82 -17.59
N LYS A 25 10.18 -8.59 -18.64
CA LYS A 25 9.16 -9.29 -19.41
C LYS A 25 8.84 -10.62 -18.72
N VAL A 26 7.59 -10.80 -18.29
CA VAL A 26 7.09 -12.00 -17.60
C VAL A 26 5.90 -12.60 -18.33
N THR A 27 5.56 -13.85 -18.03
CA THR A 27 4.40 -14.52 -18.62
C THR A 27 3.10 -13.79 -18.27
N GLY A 28 2.20 -13.70 -19.26
CA GLY A 28 0.90 -13.06 -19.13
C GLY A 28 -0.19 -13.99 -18.60
N LYS A 29 -1.43 -13.51 -18.59
CA LYS A 29 -2.59 -14.24 -18.03
C LYS A 29 -2.99 -15.50 -18.80
N LYS A 30 -2.53 -15.65 -20.05
CA LYS A 30 -2.83 -16.79 -20.91
C LYS A 30 -1.54 -17.44 -21.41
N PRO A 31 -1.53 -18.77 -21.67
CA PRO A 31 -0.39 -19.43 -22.32
C PRO A 31 0.05 -18.69 -23.59
N GLY A 32 1.36 -18.55 -23.79
CA GLY A 32 1.93 -17.83 -24.94
C GLY A 32 1.86 -16.31 -24.88
N THR A 33 1.20 -15.72 -23.87
CA THR A 33 1.16 -14.25 -23.68
C THR A 33 2.27 -13.76 -22.77
N TRP A 34 2.66 -12.50 -22.94
CA TRP A 34 3.67 -11.82 -22.14
C TRP A 34 3.13 -10.50 -21.60
N MET A 35 3.71 -10.03 -20.50
CA MET A 35 3.47 -8.70 -19.96
C MET A 35 4.77 -8.09 -19.42
N THR A 36 4.86 -6.77 -19.44
CA THR A 36 6.00 -6.04 -18.85
C THR A 36 5.68 -5.66 -17.41
N ARG A 37 6.65 -5.86 -16.52
CA ARG A 37 6.65 -5.33 -15.15
C ARG A 37 7.70 -4.23 -15.06
N THR A 38 7.24 -3.01 -14.80
CA THR A 38 8.09 -1.84 -14.60
C THR A 38 8.37 -1.66 -13.11
N GLY A 39 9.62 -1.35 -12.75
CA GLY A 39 10.04 -1.18 -11.36
C GLY A 39 9.29 -0.04 -10.64
N LYS A 40 8.93 -0.29 -9.38
CA LYS A 40 8.27 0.65 -8.46
C LYS A 40 8.58 0.23 -7.02
N SER A 41 8.47 1.15 -6.06
CA SER A 41 8.54 0.81 -4.65
C SER A 41 7.51 -0.24 -4.23
N CYS A 42 7.92 -1.15 -3.35
CA CYS A 42 7.08 -2.17 -2.73
C CYS A 42 6.23 -1.54 -1.62
N THR A 43 5.08 -0.95 -2.00
CA THR A 43 4.10 -0.37 -1.06
C THR A 43 2.83 -1.20 -1.02
N TYR A 44 2.38 -1.56 0.17
CA TYR A 44 1.11 -2.25 0.37
C TYR A 44 -0.07 -1.27 0.38
N GLY A 45 -1.16 -1.66 -0.27
CA GLY A 45 -2.43 -0.96 -0.24
C GLY A 45 -3.54 -1.92 0.18
N ILE A 46 -4.54 -1.40 0.90
CA ILE A 46 -5.73 -2.13 1.31
C ILE A 46 -6.98 -1.32 0.97
N THR A 47 -8.11 -1.98 0.75
CA THR A 47 -9.38 -1.32 0.41
C THR A 47 -10.56 -1.99 1.11
N LEU A 48 -11.59 -1.20 1.40
CA LEU A 48 -12.92 -1.71 1.70
C LEU A 48 -13.66 -1.99 0.38
N LEU A 49 -14.26 -3.17 0.23
CA LEU A 49 -15.04 -3.51 -0.95
C LEU A 49 -16.40 -2.81 -0.91
N LYS A 50 -16.86 -2.30 -2.06
CA LYS A 50 -18.17 -1.63 -2.18
C LYS A 50 -19.35 -2.54 -1.81
N ASN A 51 -19.20 -3.84 -2.06
CA ASN A 51 -20.20 -4.88 -1.81
C ASN A 51 -19.68 -5.93 -0.82
N ALA A 52 -18.91 -5.50 0.20
CA ALA A 52 -18.50 -6.39 1.28
C ALA A 52 -19.74 -7.02 1.94
N LYS A 53 -19.75 -8.35 2.08
CA LYS A 53 -20.88 -9.05 2.73
C LYS A 53 -21.08 -8.64 4.19
N ASN A 54 -20.01 -8.23 4.85
CA ASN A 54 -20.01 -7.73 6.22
C ASN A 54 -19.16 -6.45 6.29
N THR A 55 -19.76 -5.34 5.89
CA THR A 55 -19.09 -4.03 5.84
C THR A 55 -18.68 -3.53 7.23
N GLU A 56 -19.49 -3.82 8.25
CA GLU A 56 -19.21 -3.42 9.64
C GLU A 56 -17.92 -4.07 10.16
N ALA A 57 -17.81 -5.40 10.06
CA ALA A 57 -16.60 -6.11 10.47
C ALA A 57 -15.38 -5.70 9.64
N ALA A 58 -15.55 -5.44 8.34
CA ALA A 58 -14.47 -4.97 7.48
C ALA A 58 -13.99 -3.57 7.88
N ALA A 59 -14.89 -2.66 8.24
CA ALA A 59 -14.54 -1.34 8.74
C ALA A 59 -13.82 -1.43 10.10
N ALA A 60 -14.33 -2.23 11.03
CA ALA A 60 -13.69 -2.47 12.34
C ALA A 60 -12.27 -3.05 12.19
N PHE A 61 -12.07 -3.99 11.25
CA PHE A 61 -10.74 -4.51 10.94
C PHE A 61 -9.81 -3.43 10.40
N LEU A 62 -10.29 -2.56 9.50
CA LEU A 62 -9.48 -1.46 8.97
C LEU A 62 -9.14 -0.43 10.05
N GLU A 63 -10.06 -0.14 10.97
CA GLU A 63 -9.78 0.73 12.12
C GLU A 63 -8.65 0.17 12.98
N PHE A 64 -8.71 -1.11 13.32
CA PHE A 64 -7.64 -1.78 14.05
C PHE A 64 -6.32 -1.77 13.27
N LEU A 65 -6.36 -2.13 11.98
CA LEU A 65 -5.18 -2.22 11.13
C LEU A 65 -4.47 -0.86 11.00
N MET A 66 -5.23 0.22 10.84
CA MET A 66 -4.73 1.58 10.65
C MET A 66 -4.43 2.31 11.97
N SER A 67 -4.75 1.71 13.11
CA SER A 67 -4.44 2.28 14.42
C SER A 67 -2.91 2.30 14.66
N PRO A 68 -2.31 3.45 15.05
CA PRO A 68 -0.89 3.56 15.38
C PRO A 68 -0.45 2.58 16.48
N ASP A 69 -1.30 2.35 17.48
CA ASP A 69 -1.03 1.46 18.62
C ASP A 69 -1.53 0.02 18.40
N GLY A 70 -2.21 -0.22 17.27
CA GLY A 70 -2.76 -1.51 16.88
C GLY A 70 -1.97 -2.14 15.73
N GLY A 71 -2.63 -2.33 14.58
CA GLY A 71 -2.06 -3.03 13.44
C GLY A 71 -0.79 -2.40 12.87
N LEU A 72 -0.67 -1.07 12.86
CA LEU A 72 0.54 -0.40 12.35
C LEU A 72 1.76 -0.66 13.25
N LYS A 73 1.57 -0.76 14.57
CA LYS A 73 2.61 -1.17 15.50
C LYS A 73 3.09 -2.59 15.21
N ILE A 74 2.16 -3.52 15.02
CA ILE A 74 2.47 -4.93 14.69
C ILE A 74 3.26 -5.00 13.38
N LEU A 75 2.84 -4.29 12.32
CA LEU A 75 3.56 -4.26 11.04
C LEU A 75 5.00 -3.75 11.22
N LYS A 76 5.18 -2.67 11.98
CA LYS A 76 6.51 -2.10 12.27
C LYS A 76 7.40 -3.11 13.01
N GLU A 77 6.88 -3.78 14.03
CA GLU A 77 7.60 -4.79 14.82
C GLU A 77 7.97 -6.01 13.98
N MET A 78 7.12 -6.37 13.01
CA MET A 78 7.36 -7.46 12.05
C MET A 78 8.23 -7.04 10.85
N GLY A 79 8.86 -5.87 10.89
CA GLY A 79 9.80 -5.41 9.85
C GLY A 79 9.15 -4.80 8.61
N GLN A 80 7.89 -4.40 8.69
CA GLN A 80 7.16 -3.67 7.63
C GLN A 80 6.87 -2.24 8.10
N PRO A 81 7.73 -1.26 7.78
CA PRO A 81 7.52 0.13 8.20
C PRO A 81 6.22 0.71 7.60
N PRO A 82 5.23 1.09 8.44
CA PRO A 82 3.97 1.64 7.95
C PRO A 82 4.09 3.14 7.61
N PHE A 83 3.12 3.63 6.84
CA PHE A 83 2.83 5.06 6.79
C PHE A 83 1.92 5.42 7.96
N ILE A 84 2.34 6.38 8.80
CA ILE A 84 1.56 6.87 9.94
C ILE A 84 1.40 8.39 9.81
N PRO A 85 0.19 8.92 9.58
CA PRO A 85 -1.05 8.17 9.29
C PRO A 85 -0.99 7.46 7.93
N CYS A 86 -1.94 6.54 7.70
CA CYS A 86 -2.12 5.90 6.40
C CYS A 86 -2.42 6.96 5.33
N ARG A 87 -2.17 6.63 4.05
CA ARG A 87 -2.31 7.60 2.95
C ARG A 87 -3.44 7.24 2.01
N VAL A 88 -4.15 8.26 1.54
CA VAL A 88 -5.09 8.17 0.42
C VAL A 88 -4.71 9.18 -0.66
N ALA A 89 -5.05 8.88 -1.91
CA ALA A 89 -4.56 9.64 -3.06
C ALA A 89 -5.26 11.01 -3.29
N SER A 90 -6.41 11.24 -2.65
CA SER A 90 -7.20 12.48 -2.84
C SER A 90 -8.23 12.68 -1.74
N ASP A 91 -8.73 13.91 -1.59
CA ASP A 91 -9.87 14.22 -0.71
C ASP A 91 -11.13 13.42 -1.08
N LYS A 92 -11.33 13.15 -2.37
CA LYS A 92 -12.43 12.29 -2.84
C LYS A 92 -12.30 10.86 -2.33
N ALA A 93 -11.08 10.30 -2.33
CA ALA A 93 -10.85 8.98 -1.76
C ALA A 93 -11.07 8.98 -0.25
N LYS A 94 -10.64 10.05 0.44
CA LYS A 94 -10.87 10.23 1.88
C LYS A 94 -12.36 10.30 2.21
N SER A 95 -13.14 11.10 1.50
CA SER A 95 -14.57 11.29 1.77
C SER A 95 -15.43 10.06 1.47
N GLN A 96 -14.93 9.12 0.68
CA GLN A 96 -15.58 7.83 0.40
C GLN A 96 -15.37 6.79 1.51
N LEU A 97 -14.46 7.04 2.45
CA LEU A 97 -14.27 6.16 3.60
C LEU A 97 -15.36 6.39 4.66
N PRO A 98 -15.75 5.35 5.42
CA PRO A 98 -16.49 5.50 6.67
C PRO A 98 -15.85 6.57 7.58
N ALA A 99 -16.68 7.33 8.29
CA ALA A 99 -16.23 8.47 9.10
C ALA A 99 -15.12 8.11 10.10
N SER A 100 -15.20 6.91 10.70
CA SER A 100 -14.20 6.39 11.63
C SER A 100 -12.81 6.23 11.00
N LEU A 101 -12.73 5.87 9.73
CA LEU A 101 -11.47 5.70 9.00
C LEU A 101 -10.89 7.02 8.49
N GLN A 102 -11.71 8.07 8.30
CA GLN A 102 -11.25 9.35 7.78
C GLN A 102 -10.22 10.03 8.69
N ASN A 103 -10.33 9.83 10.00
CA ASN A 103 -9.39 10.38 10.99
C ASN A 103 -8.06 9.61 11.06
N LEU A 104 -7.99 8.42 10.46
CA LEU A 104 -6.79 7.56 10.46
C LEU A 104 -5.95 7.71 9.19
N VAL A 105 -6.36 8.60 8.28
CA VAL A 105 -5.68 8.80 6.98
C VAL A 105 -5.38 10.27 6.68
N GLU A 106 -4.27 10.51 5.97
CA GLU A 106 -3.93 11.79 5.33
C GLU A 106 -4.02 11.69 3.80
N VAL A 107 -4.28 12.83 3.15
CA VAL A 107 -4.20 12.92 1.68
C VAL A 107 -2.75 13.18 1.30
N LYS A 108 -2.10 12.22 0.65
CA LYS A 108 -0.68 12.30 0.29
C LYS A 108 -0.28 11.28 -0.76
N ASN A 109 0.58 11.71 -1.69
CA ASN A 109 1.18 10.88 -2.74
C ASN A 109 2.65 10.56 -2.43
#